data_AF-A0A7Y7NX65-F1
#
_entry.id   AF-A0A7Y7NX65-F1
#
_cell.length_a   1.000
_cell.length_b   1.000
_cell.length_c   1.000
_cell.angle_alpha   90.00
_cell.angle_beta   90.00
_cell.angle_gamma   90.00
#
_symmetry.space_group_name_H-M   'P 1'
#
loop_
_entity.id
_entity.type
_entity.pdbx_description
1 polymer ?
#
loop_
_entity_poly.entity_id
_entity_poly.type
_entity_poly.pdbx_seq_one_letter_code
_entity_poly.pdbx_strand_id
1 'polypeptide(L)'
;MKKLLLLLFIIVTVLSCKRTQTLRELDSDETLAVYPSHCYNGMMDGDETGVDCGGQCAACNVVTPTCTPQANSINIGTLYNSATGTSATQGSDYVMQGNYSGGYFTITLGGSNLPNQSIAYSIINSSFLYSNEASVNLNDFGTYGSMDLSSGSLYISMVSGKYTVTICNGSAHSWITSQNYAITGKISFP
;
A
#
# COMPACT_ATOMS: atom_id res chain seq x y z
N MET A 1 40.42 22.61 -48.97
CA MET A 1 39.90 21.74 -47.88
C MET A 1 38.79 22.39 -47.06
N LYS A 2 38.87 23.68 -46.67
CA LYS A 2 37.80 24.37 -45.91
C LYS A 2 36.44 24.49 -46.63
N LYS A 3 36.42 24.67 -47.97
CA LYS A 3 35.17 24.74 -48.75
C LYS A 3 34.44 23.38 -48.87
N LEU A 4 35.16 22.26 -48.75
CA LEU A 4 34.59 20.90 -48.78
C LEU A 4 33.96 20.53 -47.43
N LEU A 5 34.55 20.99 -46.33
CA LEU A 5 34.01 20.82 -44.97
C LEU A 5 32.70 21.60 -44.76
N LEU A 6 32.60 22.80 -45.35
CA LEU A 6 31.41 23.65 -45.29
C LEU A 6 30.22 23.06 -46.07
N LEU A 7 30.50 22.42 -47.22
CA LEU A 7 29.45 21.72 -47.99
C LEU A 7 28.91 20.49 -47.24
N LEU A 8 29.78 19.75 -46.55
CA LEU A 8 29.38 18.56 -45.79
C LEU A 8 28.47 18.94 -44.61
N PHE A 9 28.74 20.06 -43.94
CA PHE A 9 27.94 20.56 -42.81
C PHE A 9 26.54 21.02 -43.23
N ILE A 10 26.41 21.62 -44.41
CA ILE A 10 25.12 22.03 -44.97
C ILE A 10 24.29 20.80 -45.35
N ILE A 11 24.91 19.77 -45.93
CA ILE A 11 24.20 18.54 -46.33
C ILE A 11 23.62 17.79 -45.12
N VAL A 12 24.32 17.76 -43.97
CA VAL A 12 23.85 17.11 -42.74
C VAL A 12 22.63 17.82 -42.12
N THR A 13 22.50 19.15 -42.26
CA THR A 13 21.36 19.89 -41.71
C THR A 13 20.11 19.80 -42.59
N VAL A 14 20.24 19.65 -43.92
CA VAL A 14 19.08 19.44 -44.81
C VAL A 14 18.60 17.98 -44.89
N LEU A 15 19.47 17.00 -44.61
CA LEU A 15 19.11 15.56 -44.56
C LEU A 15 18.67 15.09 -43.17
N SER A 16 18.69 15.96 -42.15
CA SER A 16 18.07 15.64 -40.87
C SER A 16 16.56 15.48 -41.09
N CYS A 17 16.05 14.27 -40.87
CA CYS A 17 14.62 13.97 -40.93
C CYS A 17 13.87 14.98 -40.05
N LYS A 18 13.18 15.94 -40.67
CA LYS A 18 12.12 16.67 -39.97
C LYS A 18 11.04 15.64 -39.69
N ARG A 19 11.02 15.10 -38.47
CA ARG A 19 9.89 14.32 -37.97
C ARG A 19 8.72 15.27 -37.92
N THR A 20 7.92 15.30 -38.98
CA THR A 20 6.64 16.00 -39.00
C THR A 20 5.76 15.29 -37.99
N GLN A 21 5.67 15.84 -36.78
CA GLN A 21 4.60 15.48 -35.88
C GLN A 21 3.34 16.09 -36.48
N THR A 22 2.55 15.26 -37.16
CA THR A 22 1.14 15.57 -37.36
C THR A 22 0.54 15.64 -35.97
N LEU A 23 0.32 16.85 -35.46
CA LEU A 23 -0.63 17.05 -34.37
C LEU A 23 -1.97 16.56 -34.92
N ARG A 24 -2.32 15.32 -34.59
CA ARG A 24 -3.65 14.79 -34.85
C ARG A 24 -4.55 15.54 -33.89
N GLU A 25 -5.25 16.54 -34.43
CA GLU A 25 -6.39 17.15 -33.75
C GLU A 25 -7.33 16.00 -33.39
N LEU A 26 -7.47 15.73 -32.10
CA LEU A 26 -8.35 14.66 -31.63
C LEU A 26 -9.76 15.03 -32.07
N ASP A 27 -10.37 14.09 -32.78
CA ASP A 27 -11.78 14.15 -33.18
C ASP A 27 -12.62 14.45 -31.93
N SER A 28 -13.62 15.30 -32.06
CA SER A 28 -14.38 15.90 -30.95
C SER A 28 -15.26 14.92 -30.15
N ASP A 29 -14.96 13.62 -30.22
CA ASP A 29 -15.67 12.50 -29.60
C ASP A 29 -14.72 11.41 -29.06
N GLU A 30 -13.47 11.75 -28.74
CA GLU A 30 -12.70 11.02 -27.73
C GLU A 30 -12.54 11.93 -26.51
N THR A 31 -13.19 11.60 -25.41
CA THR A 31 -13.00 12.28 -24.12
C THR A 31 -11.52 12.27 -23.75
N LEU A 32 -10.89 13.45 -23.89
CA LEU A 32 -9.46 13.73 -23.80
C LEU A 32 -8.87 13.62 -22.38
N ALA A 33 -9.36 12.67 -21.57
CA ALA A 33 -9.30 12.55 -20.12
C ALA A 33 -10.46 13.26 -19.40
N VAL A 34 -11.17 12.50 -18.56
CA VAL A 34 -12.31 12.96 -17.73
C VAL A 34 -11.82 13.85 -16.57
N TYR A 35 -10.55 13.70 -16.21
CA TYR A 35 -9.92 14.38 -15.08
C TYR A 35 -8.64 15.10 -15.54
N PRO A 36 -8.17 16.10 -14.79
CA PRO A 36 -6.87 16.75 -15.05
C PRO A 36 -5.72 15.74 -15.17
N SER A 37 -4.65 16.11 -15.88
CA SER A 37 -3.51 15.22 -16.13
C SER A 37 -2.78 14.74 -14.87
N HIS A 38 -2.96 15.45 -13.76
CA HIS A 38 -2.33 15.11 -12.51
C HIS A 38 -2.94 13.86 -11.85
N CYS A 39 -4.21 13.58 -12.15
CA CYS A 39 -4.96 12.39 -11.73
C CYS A 39 -4.50 11.05 -12.35
N TYR A 40 -3.33 11.00 -12.98
CA TYR A 40 -2.80 9.82 -13.66
C TYR A 40 -1.27 9.76 -13.65
N ASN A 41 -0.60 10.64 -12.90
CA ASN A 41 0.83 10.83 -12.98
C ASN A 41 1.60 10.01 -11.92
N GLY A 42 0.90 9.26 -11.06
CA GLY A 42 1.47 8.42 -10.02
C GLY A 42 1.98 9.20 -8.80
N MET A 43 1.67 10.49 -8.71
CA MET A 43 2.08 11.38 -7.63
C MET A 43 0.84 11.94 -6.93
N MET A 44 0.88 12.06 -5.61
CA MET A 44 -0.19 12.72 -4.86
C MET A 44 0.02 14.23 -4.90
N ASP A 45 -0.66 14.91 -5.82
CA ASP A 45 -0.58 16.36 -5.99
C ASP A 45 -1.96 17.02 -6.19
N GLY A 46 -2.01 18.33 -6.43
CA GLY A 46 -3.28 19.04 -6.61
C GLY A 46 -4.18 18.99 -5.37
N ASP A 47 -5.42 18.51 -5.54
CA ASP A 47 -6.41 18.30 -4.46
C ASP A 47 -6.72 16.82 -4.20
N GLU A 48 -5.82 15.92 -4.62
CA GLU A 48 -5.94 14.48 -4.41
C GLU A 48 -5.94 14.07 -2.94
N THR A 49 -6.67 13.01 -2.62
CA THR A 49 -6.74 12.41 -1.28
C THR A 49 -6.05 11.05 -1.18
N GLY A 50 -5.76 10.45 -2.33
CA GLY A 50 -4.83 9.35 -2.54
C GLY A 50 -4.20 9.52 -3.93
N VAL A 51 -3.11 8.83 -4.22
CA VAL A 51 -2.42 9.00 -5.51
C VAL A 51 -3.38 8.75 -6.66
N ASP A 52 -3.48 9.74 -7.55
CA ASP A 52 -4.33 9.73 -8.75
C ASP A 52 -5.85 9.62 -8.44
N CYS A 53 -6.30 10.00 -7.23
CA CYS A 53 -7.70 9.92 -6.83
C CYS A 53 -8.15 10.94 -5.76
N GLY A 54 -9.45 11.26 -5.74
CA GLY A 54 -10.08 12.24 -4.86
C GLY A 54 -10.00 13.66 -5.41
N GLY A 55 -10.65 14.61 -4.72
CA GLY A 55 -10.70 16.01 -5.18
C GLY A 55 -11.39 16.15 -6.53
N GLN A 56 -10.69 16.72 -7.52
CA GLN A 56 -11.14 16.80 -8.91
C GLN A 56 -10.93 15.51 -9.71
N CYS A 57 -10.23 14.51 -9.16
CA CYS A 57 -10.00 13.21 -9.78
C CYS A 57 -11.15 12.22 -9.52
N ALA A 58 -11.03 10.99 -10.03
CA ALA A 58 -11.94 9.91 -9.68
C ALA A 58 -11.97 9.68 -8.17
N ALA A 59 -13.12 9.31 -7.60
CA ALA A 59 -13.20 8.95 -6.19
C ALA A 59 -12.22 7.80 -5.86
N CYS A 60 -11.47 7.94 -4.77
CA CYS A 60 -10.57 6.88 -4.32
C CYS A 60 -11.33 5.61 -4.00
N ASN A 61 -10.69 4.46 -4.26
CA ASN A 61 -11.21 3.20 -3.77
C ASN A 61 -11.09 3.18 -2.24
N VAL A 62 -12.22 3.00 -1.55
CA VAL A 62 -12.26 2.90 -0.10
C VAL A 62 -12.72 1.50 0.27
N VAL A 63 -11.81 0.73 0.86
CA VAL A 63 -12.18 -0.55 1.49
C VAL A 63 -12.72 -0.30 2.89
N THR A 64 -13.86 -0.92 3.19
CA THR A 64 -14.45 -0.85 4.53
C THR A 64 -14.11 -2.13 5.29
N PRO A 65 -13.48 -2.05 6.47
CA PRO A 65 -13.25 -3.23 7.31
C PRO A 65 -14.57 -3.92 7.68
N THR A 66 -14.55 -5.25 7.75
CA THR A 66 -15.71 -6.07 8.16
C THR A 66 -15.93 -6.07 9.69
N CYS A 67 -15.07 -5.39 10.44
CA CYS A 67 -15.12 -5.28 11.88
C CYS A 67 -14.66 -3.89 12.34
N THR A 68 -15.04 -3.49 13.56
CA THR A 68 -14.70 -2.17 14.12
C THR A 68 -14.01 -2.30 15.48
N PRO A 69 -12.77 -2.82 15.55
CA PRO A 69 -12.04 -2.91 16.81
C PRO A 69 -11.67 -1.52 17.30
N GLN A 70 -11.46 -1.41 18.62
CA GLN A 70 -11.07 -0.16 19.26
C GLN A 70 -9.73 0.33 18.70
N ALA A 71 -9.60 1.64 18.51
CA ALA A 71 -8.39 2.24 17.99
C ALA A 71 -7.18 1.96 18.89
N ASN A 72 -6.02 1.76 18.27
CA ASN A 72 -4.75 1.48 18.93
C ASN A 72 -4.84 0.27 19.87
N SER A 73 -5.41 -0.82 19.37
CA SER A 73 -5.55 -2.06 20.13
C SER A 73 -5.34 -3.31 19.30
N ILE A 74 -4.89 -4.37 19.97
CA ILE A 74 -4.89 -5.76 19.50
C ILE A 74 -5.60 -6.60 20.56
N ASN A 75 -6.70 -7.24 20.18
CA ASN A 75 -7.42 -8.17 21.02
C ASN A 75 -7.02 -9.60 20.71
N ILE A 76 -6.68 -10.36 21.75
CA ILE A 76 -6.38 -11.80 21.68
C ILE A 76 -7.50 -12.51 22.44
N GLY A 77 -8.41 -13.15 21.71
CA GLY A 77 -9.68 -13.60 22.26
C GLY A 77 -10.50 -12.43 22.81
N THR A 78 -10.81 -12.47 24.11
CA THR A 78 -11.52 -11.40 24.82
C THR A 78 -10.59 -10.39 25.51
N LEU A 79 -9.28 -10.62 25.49
CA LEU A 79 -8.33 -9.73 26.15
C LEU A 79 -8.01 -8.53 25.27
N TYR A 80 -8.12 -7.34 25.88
CA TYR A 80 -7.73 -6.08 25.26
C TYR A 80 -6.26 -5.78 25.52
N ASN A 81 -5.51 -5.46 24.46
CA ASN A 81 -4.15 -4.96 24.59
C ASN A 81 -4.02 -3.63 23.86
N SER A 82 -3.49 -2.62 24.55
CA SER A 82 -3.14 -1.35 23.90
C SER A 82 -1.99 -1.60 22.94
N ALA A 83 -2.07 -1.04 21.73
CA ALA A 83 -1.10 -1.26 20.67
C ALA A 83 -0.70 0.06 19.98
N THR A 84 0.56 0.16 19.58
CA THR A 84 1.12 1.34 18.91
C THR A 84 1.99 0.90 17.75
N GLY A 85 1.69 1.38 16.54
CA GLY A 85 2.56 1.21 15.37
C GLY A 85 3.80 2.08 15.52
N THR A 86 4.98 1.49 15.34
CA THR A 86 6.27 2.18 15.52
C THR A 86 7.01 2.42 14.21
N SER A 87 6.82 1.54 13.23
CA SER A 87 7.50 1.66 11.94
C SER A 87 6.67 1.07 10.82
N ALA A 88 6.86 1.64 9.63
CA ALA A 88 6.24 1.22 8.39
C ALA A 88 7.29 1.44 7.29
N THR A 89 8.00 0.37 6.93
CA THR A 89 9.26 0.44 6.15
C THR A 89 9.23 -0.47 4.93
N GLN A 90 9.79 0.01 3.82
CA GLN A 90 9.95 -0.77 2.60
C GLN A 90 11.28 -1.53 2.59
N GLY A 91 11.22 -2.85 2.45
CA GLY A 91 12.35 -3.73 2.15
C GLY A 91 12.12 -4.48 0.82
N SER A 92 12.35 -5.79 0.79
CA SER A 92 11.84 -6.66 -0.29
C SER A 92 10.31 -6.71 -0.28
N ASP A 93 9.74 -6.80 0.92
CA ASP A 93 8.33 -6.67 1.24
C ASP A 93 8.11 -5.39 2.04
N TYR A 94 6.86 -4.95 2.12
CA TYR A 94 6.50 -3.85 3.01
C TYR A 94 6.21 -4.37 4.42
N VAL A 95 6.91 -3.84 5.43
CA VAL A 95 6.84 -4.33 6.81
C VAL A 95 6.40 -3.21 7.74
N MET A 96 5.36 -3.48 8.51
CA MET A 96 4.86 -2.63 9.59
C MET A 96 5.06 -3.31 10.93
N GLN A 97 5.59 -2.60 11.90
CA GLN A 97 5.89 -3.16 13.22
C GLN A 97 5.39 -2.22 14.31
N GLY A 98 5.16 -2.81 15.49
CA GLY A 98 4.78 -2.05 16.66
C GLY A 98 4.78 -2.89 17.92
N ASN A 99 4.38 -2.25 19.00
CA ASN A 99 4.30 -2.87 20.31
C ASN A 99 2.84 -2.97 20.74
N TYR A 100 2.53 -3.97 21.56
CA TYR A 100 1.27 -4.06 22.29
C TYR A 100 1.54 -4.46 23.75
N SER A 101 0.54 -4.38 24.62
CA SER A 101 0.71 -4.63 26.06
C SER A 101 1.35 -5.97 26.42
N GLY A 102 1.22 -7.00 25.57
CA GLY A 102 1.81 -8.33 25.77
C GLY A 102 3.13 -8.58 25.03
N GLY A 103 3.57 -7.68 24.16
CA GLY A 103 4.79 -7.88 23.37
C GLY A 103 4.89 -6.99 22.14
N TYR A 104 5.31 -7.56 21.01
CA TYR A 104 5.41 -6.84 19.73
C TYR A 104 4.74 -7.58 18.59
N PHE A 105 4.40 -6.86 17.55
CA PHE A 105 3.79 -7.44 16.36
C PHE A 105 4.53 -7.00 15.11
N THR A 106 4.47 -7.86 14.10
CA THR A 106 5.00 -7.60 12.77
C THR A 106 3.92 -7.96 11.75
N ILE A 107 3.69 -7.04 10.82
CA ILE A 107 2.77 -7.19 9.69
C ILE A 107 3.62 -7.06 8.44
N THR A 108 3.63 -8.08 7.61
CA THR A 108 4.30 -8.07 6.31
C THR A 108 3.24 -8.11 5.23
N LEU A 109 3.29 -7.17 4.30
CA LEU A 109 2.43 -7.16 3.12
C LEU A 109 3.20 -7.75 1.95
N GLY A 110 2.56 -8.61 1.18
CA GLY A 110 3.12 -9.03 -0.10
C GLY A 110 3.09 -7.89 -1.10
N GLY A 111 4.18 -7.79 -1.86
CA GLY A 111 4.41 -6.69 -2.79
C GLY A 111 5.47 -5.70 -2.29
N SER A 112 6.03 -4.95 -3.24
CA SER A 112 7.22 -4.15 -3.03
C SER A 112 6.95 -2.69 -2.69
N ASN A 113 5.70 -2.30 -2.42
CA ASN A 113 5.33 -0.92 -2.07
C ASN A 113 4.14 -0.91 -1.10
N LEU A 114 4.16 0.04 -0.16
CA LEU A 114 2.99 0.38 0.64
C LEU A 114 1.88 0.90 -0.27
N PRO A 115 0.62 0.47 -0.08
CA PRO A 115 -0.47 0.95 -0.88
C PRO A 115 -0.69 2.45 -0.66
N ASN A 116 -0.71 3.19 -1.75
CA ASN A 116 -1.03 4.62 -1.79
C ASN A 116 -2.54 4.92 -1.70
N GLN A 117 -3.36 3.88 -1.56
CA GLN A 117 -4.81 3.93 -1.41
C GLN A 117 -5.27 2.88 -0.40
N SER A 118 -6.56 2.90 -0.04
CA SER A 118 -7.11 1.91 0.88
C SER A 118 -7.28 0.55 0.19
N ILE A 119 -6.78 -0.53 0.81
CA ILE A 119 -6.75 -1.88 0.21
C ILE A 119 -6.95 -2.97 1.28
N ALA A 120 -7.43 -4.13 0.86
CA ALA A 120 -7.60 -5.30 1.71
C ALA A 120 -6.65 -6.44 1.29
N TYR A 121 -6.12 -7.15 2.28
CA TYR A 121 -5.23 -8.30 2.14
C TYR A 121 -5.85 -9.53 2.80
N SER A 122 -5.59 -10.70 2.23
CA SER A 122 -5.87 -11.99 2.88
C SER A 122 -4.71 -12.33 3.81
N ILE A 123 -5.00 -12.61 5.08
CA ILE A 123 -3.96 -13.02 6.04
C ILE A 123 -3.68 -14.50 5.85
N ILE A 124 -2.40 -14.85 5.66
CA ILE A 124 -1.92 -16.22 5.53
C ILE A 124 -0.69 -16.46 6.39
N ASN A 125 -0.46 -17.72 6.77
CA ASN A 125 0.78 -18.16 7.40
C ASN A 125 1.77 -18.63 6.32
N SER A 126 2.49 -17.67 5.74
CA SER A 126 3.51 -17.91 4.71
C SER A 126 4.63 -16.87 4.80
N SER A 127 5.84 -17.27 4.40
CA SER A 127 6.98 -16.37 4.21
C SER A 127 7.09 -15.82 2.79
N PHE A 128 6.30 -16.34 1.85
CA PHE A 128 6.21 -15.86 0.48
C PHE A 128 4.79 -15.37 0.24
N LEU A 129 4.64 -14.06 0.01
CA LEU A 129 3.34 -13.40 -0.08
C LEU A 129 3.12 -12.86 -1.50
N TYR A 130 1.92 -13.06 -2.03
CA TYR A 130 1.46 -12.35 -3.22
C TYR A 130 1.00 -10.92 -2.89
N SER A 131 0.83 -10.08 -3.91
CA SER A 131 0.53 -8.64 -3.75
C SER A 131 -0.79 -8.33 -3.00
N ASN A 132 -1.65 -9.32 -2.81
CA ASN A 132 -2.93 -9.23 -2.11
C ASN A 132 -2.97 -10.05 -0.80
N GLU A 133 -1.81 -10.51 -0.32
CA GLU A 133 -1.68 -11.31 0.89
C GLU A 133 -0.83 -10.60 1.94
N ALA A 134 -1.10 -10.91 3.21
CA ALA A 134 -0.34 -10.40 4.33
C ALA A 134 -0.01 -11.53 5.31
N SER A 135 1.12 -11.41 5.98
CA SER A 135 1.46 -12.21 7.16
C SER A 135 1.43 -11.33 8.39
N VAL A 136 0.89 -11.85 9.50
CA VAL A 136 0.84 -11.14 10.77
C VAL A 136 1.38 -12.07 11.85
N ASN A 137 2.44 -11.64 12.51
CA ASN A 137 3.02 -12.29 13.67
C ASN A 137 2.79 -11.45 14.92
N LEU A 138 2.32 -12.09 16.00
CA LEU A 138 2.27 -11.54 17.34
C LEU A 138 3.29 -12.30 18.19
N ASN A 139 4.24 -11.60 18.79
CA ASN A 139 5.22 -12.18 19.70
C ASN A 139 4.90 -11.77 21.13
N ASP A 140 4.17 -12.63 21.83
CA ASP A 140 3.76 -12.41 23.21
C ASP A 140 4.83 -12.92 24.17
N PHE A 141 5.30 -12.06 25.08
CA PHE A 141 6.32 -12.43 26.07
C PHE A 141 5.75 -13.20 27.26
N GLY A 142 4.42 -13.33 27.35
CA GLY A 142 3.74 -13.93 28.48
C GLY A 142 3.06 -15.23 28.11
N THR A 143 1.74 -15.16 27.99
CA THR A 143 0.87 -16.34 28.01
C THR A 143 0.86 -17.08 26.68
N TYR A 144 0.98 -16.36 25.57
CA TYR A 144 0.64 -16.91 24.26
C TYR A 144 1.85 -17.34 23.44
N GLY A 145 3.03 -16.77 23.71
CA GLY A 145 4.23 -16.97 22.89
C GLY A 145 4.12 -16.32 21.51
N SER A 146 4.98 -16.76 20.60
CA SER A 146 4.90 -16.36 19.19
C SER A 146 3.72 -17.04 18.50
N MET A 147 2.87 -16.24 17.87
CA MET A 147 1.67 -16.65 17.17
C MET A 147 1.64 -16.01 15.79
N ASP A 148 1.63 -16.85 14.76
CA ASP A 148 1.39 -16.42 13.39
C ASP A 148 -0.10 -16.59 13.07
N LEU A 149 -0.71 -15.54 12.54
CA LEU A 149 -2.09 -15.63 12.10
C LEU A 149 -2.17 -16.53 10.86
N SER A 150 -3.05 -17.52 10.89
CA SER A 150 -3.28 -18.47 9.81
C SER A 150 -4.42 -18.07 8.87
N SER A 151 -5.26 -17.14 9.29
CA SER A 151 -6.38 -16.64 8.51
C SER A 151 -6.78 -15.23 8.96
N GLY A 152 -7.61 -14.58 8.14
CA GLY A 152 -8.25 -13.31 8.45
C GLY A 152 -8.16 -12.33 7.30
N SER A 153 -8.61 -11.11 7.54
CA SER A 153 -8.51 -10.01 6.58
C SER A 153 -7.82 -8.82 7.22
N LEU A 154 -6.92 -8.21 6.47
CA LEU A 154 -6.19 -7.02 6.88
C LEU A 154 -6.56 -5.87 5.97
N TYR A 155 -7.08 -4.78 6.54
CA TYR A 155 -7.48 -3.59 5.80
C TYR A 155 -6.51 -2.47 6.11
N ILE A 156 -5.99 -1.83 5.08
CA ILE A 156 -5.16 -0.64 5.20
C ILE A 156 -5.98 0.54 4.70
N SER A 157 -6.04 1.59 5.51
CA SER A 157 -6.58 2.89 5.13
C SER A 157 -5.49 3.94 5.27
N MET A 158 -5.37 4.81 4.27
CA MET A 158 -4.44 5.93 4.26
C MET A 158 -5.24 7.22 4.28
N VAL A 159 -5.04 8.05 5.32
CA VAL A 159 -5.69 9.36 5.44
C VAL A 159 -4.65 10.37 5.89
N SER A 160 -4.42 11.41 5.08
CA SER A 160 -3.48 12.50 5.38
C SER A 160 -2.07 11.98 5.71
N GLY A 161 -1.59 10.98 4.96
CA GLY A 161 -0.26 10.39 5.13
C GLY A 161 -0.11 9.44 6.32
N LYS A 162 -1.18 9.19 7.09
CA LYS A 162 -1.18 8.23 8.20
C LYS A 162 -1.86 6.94 7.79
N TYR A 163 -1.21 5.83 8.09
CA TYR A 163 -1.76 4.50 7.84
C TYR A 163 -2.52 4.00 9.06
N THR A 164 -3.69 3.43 8.83
CA THR A 164 -4.42 2.66 9.82
C THR A 164 -4.63 1.26 9.29
N VAL A 165 -4.15 0.28 10.04
CA VAL A 165 -4.33 -1.14 9.75
C VAL A 165 -5.42 -1.69 10.65
N THR A 166 -6.38 -2.41 10.06
CA THR A 166 -7.44 -3.10 10.78
C THR A 166 -7.39 -4.59 10.48
N ILE A 167 -7.25 -5.41 11.51
CA ILE A 167 -7.29 -6.88 11.44
C ILE A 167 -8.69 -7.34 11.83
N CYS A 168 -9.35 -8.06 10.94
CA CYS A 168 -10.66 -8.65 11.15
C CYS A 168 -10.61 -10.17 10.98
N ASN A 169 -11.36 -10.87 11.84
CA ASN A 169 -11.51 -12.33 11.79
C ASN A 169 -10.16 -13.06 11.75
N GLY A 170 -9.14 -12.51 12.40
CA GLY A 170 -7.84 -13.14 12.54
C GLY A 170 -7.94 -14.41 13.38
N SER A 171 -7.14 -15.42 13.06
CA SER A 171 -7.01 -16.62 13.90
C SER A 171 -5.55 -16.99 14.01
N ALA A 172 -5.09 -17.29 15.22
CA ALA A 172 -3.72 -17.76 15.46
C ALA A 172 -3.70 -18.88 16.49
N HIS A 173 -2.79 -19.84 16.30
CA HIS A 173 -2.57 -20.92 17.25
C HIS A 173 -1.43 -20.57 18.22
N SER A 174 -1.69 -20.69 19.52
CA SER A 174 -0.65 -20.59 20.54
C SER A 174 -0.15 -21.98 20.90
N TRP A 175 1.14 -22.23 20.68
CA TRP A 175 1.80 -23.48 21.07
C TRP A 175 2.02 -23.60 22.58
N ILE A 176 2.00 -22.47 23.31
CA ILE A 176 2.13 -22.47 24.78
C ILE A 176 0.83 -22.95 25.42
N THR A 177 -0.32 -22.43 24.96
CA THR A 177 -1.63 -22.79 25.52
C THR A 177 -2.34 -23.91 24.76
N SER A 178 -1.77 -24.36 23.63
CA SER A 178 -2.31 -25.38 22.73
C SER A 178 -3.73 -25.08 22.24
N GLN A 179 -4.04 -23.80 21.98
CA GLN A 179 -5.37 -23.32 21.60
C GLN A 179 -5.31 -22.27 20.50
N ASN A 180 -6.43 -22.15 19.76
CA ASN A 180 -6.63 -21.10 18.77
C ASN A 180 -7.30 -19.88 19.40
N TYR A 181 -6.82 -18.69 19.05
CA TYR A 181 -7.37 -17.43 19.50
C TYR A 181 -7.86 -16.62 18.31
N ALA A 182 -9.04 -16.03 18.46
CA ALA A 182 -9.52 -15.00 17.55
C ALA A 182 -8.70 -13.72 17.79
N ILE A 183 -8.20 -13.12 16.71
CA ILE A 183 -7.40 -11.91 16.73
C ILE A 183 -8.15 -10.82 15.98
N THR A 184 -8.29 -9.66 16.62
CA THR A 184 -8.78 -8.44 15.97
C THR A 184 -7.91 -7.27 16.41
N GLY A 185 -7.83 -6.21 15.61
CA GLY A 185 -7.05 -5.06 16.02
C GLY A 185 -7.21 -3.88 15.08
N LYS A 186 -6.96 -2.67 15.59
CA LYS A 186 -6.89 -1.45 14.81
C LYS A 186 -5.69 -0.66 15.29
N ILE A 187 -4.71 -0.45 14.43
CA ILE A 187 -3.43 0.15 14.78
C ILE A 187 -3.11 1.27 13.79
N SER A 188 -2.79 2.45 14.30
CA SER A 188 -2.26 3.54 13.48
C SER A 188 -0.73 3.52 13.47
N PHE A 189 -0.15 3.83 12.31
CA PHE A 189 1.28 3.93 12.09
C PHE A 189 1.67 5.39 11.78
N PRO A 190 2.90 5.78 12.15
CA PRO A 190 3.44 7.08 11.78
C PRO A 190 3.61 7.24 10.27
#